data_AF-A0A971B733-F1
#
_entry.id   AF-A0A971B733-F1
#
_cell.length_a   1.000
_cell.length_b   1.000
_cell.length_c   1.000
_cell.angle_alpha   90.00
_cell.angle_beta   90.00
_cell.angle_gamma   90.00
#
_symmetry.space_group_name_H-M   'P 1'
#
loop_
_entity.id
_entity.type
_entity.pdbx_description
1 polymer ?
#
loop_
_entity_poly.entity_id
_entity_poly.type
_entity_poly.pdbx_seq_one_letter_code
_entity_poly.pdbx_strand_id
1 'polypeptide(L)'
;MTRKTLRPLLARKNGLRSPPASAMVAALTALTLAGCSPFNEILRNRSVCDAVHSWRNFHSAASIADARAAAFWAGQHERAGSAECVDLYFLAAKLSCAEGGVISSGQSAPEVQTVYHESLAGLIRTAQQYGRYDPIQGIRLQKNGAATAVPISYHGFNWRPGDFNRLVIADRFVRTRLKTQYYRDGIGVPLIAIREREAPERFYTGRSHFAATANLKCHSDAAQNRPGWVLELANPYAIECTDFGGQSLRLAADYSAASRYIIEREKRTYLRNFVWVDSRTAEPKLIFLEPYQPGKIPLVFVHGLLSDPMTWAELYESIKIDPELRDRYQFWAFQYPTGAVFLRSAANLRRELDAAVACADPEGCDPALSQMVLVGHSMGGLLSKLQVTSSGDQLWRSFANRPLESLQASPLVHDRLQEMFFFDPSPHIRRVVFIGTPHNGSSLATRSIGRLSSYIVRMPDADEREYSAFLAANPGVIHPFAARRIPTSVDMLEPNNPILGAMAHLPAAPCVAAHSIVGTGGCTLRRERSDGVVPVDSARTPGVESELFVDEDHEDLHRSPETAREVVRILRRHLQVCSLTAIGQESR
;
A
#
# COMPACT_ATOMS: atom_id res chain seq x y z
N MET A 1 -36.32 -22.50 -49.29
CA MET A 1 -36.55 -22.91 -50.70
C MET A 1 -36.23 -21.74 -51.62
N THR A 2 -35.20 -21.92 -52.47
CA THR A 2 -35.10 -21.50 -53.90
C THR A 2 -36.13 -20.49 -54.43
N ARG A 3 -35.81 -19.29 -54.95
CA ARG A 3 -34.95 -18.84 -56.07
C ARG A 3 -35.82 -18.10 -57.14
N LYS A 4 -35.30 -16.94 -57.60
CA LYS A 4 -35.40 -16.34 -58.96
C LYS A 4 -36.76 -15.73 -59.38
N THR A 5 -36.90 -14.64 -60.15
CA THR A 5 -36.05 -13.75 -61.00
C THR A 5 -36.97 -12.56 -61.43
N LEU A 6 -36.55 -11.31 -61.64
CA LEU A 6 -35.95 -10.75 -62.87
C LEU A 6 -35.69 -9.22 -62.73
N ARG A 7 -34.70 -8.75 -63.50
CA ARG A 7 -34.14 -7.38 -63.74
C ARG A 7 -34.95 -6.61 -64.83
N PRO A 8 -34.55 -5.43 -65.41
CA PRO A 8 -33.46 -4.43 -65.15
C PRO A 8 -33.97 -2.94 -65.24
N LEU A 9 -33.21 -1.83 -65.08
CA LEU A 9 -32.31 -1.16 -66.05
C LEU A 9 -31.77 0.20 -65.50
N LEU A 10 -30.43 0.34 -65.55
CA LEU A 10 -29.58 1.50 -65.95
C LEU A 10 -29.77 2.95 -65.45
N ALA A 11 -28.69 3.52 -64.85
CA ALA A 11 -27.89 4.63 -65.43
C ALA A 11 -26.56 4.90 -64.67
N ARG A 12 -25.51 5.23 -65.45
CA ARG A 12 -24.05 5.36 -65.19
C ARG A 12 -23.59 6.50 -64.26
N LYS A 13 -22.41 6.35 -63.60
CA LYS A 13 -21.07 6.90 -64.02
C LYS A 13 -19.94 6.68 -62.98
N ASN A 14 -18.74 6.37 -63.51
CA ASN A 14 -17.36 6.62 -63.03
C ASN A 14 -16.94 6.05 -61.66
N GLY A 15 -15.77 5.46 -61.41
CA GLY A 15 -14.53 5.24 -62.13
C GLY A 15 -13.44 4.91 -61.10
N LEU A 16 -12.64 3.87 -61.38
CA LEU A 16 -11.35 3.47 -60.76
C LEU A 16 -11.32 2.83 -59.35
N ARG A 17 -10.75 1.62 -59.35
CA ARG A 17 -10.52 0.68 -58.24
C ARG A 17 -9.11 0.84 -57.66
N SER A 18 -8.99 0.53 -56.37
CA SER A 18 -7.77 0.28 -55.59
C SER A 18 -7.06 -1.05 -55.93
N PRO A 19 -5.71 -1.14 -55.85
CA PRO A 19 -4.99 -2.42 -55.83
C PRO A 19 -4.44 -2.80 -54.42
N PRO A 20 -4.07 -4.07 -54.19
CA PRO A 20 -3.87 -4.67 -52.86
C PRO A 20 -2.39 -4.82 -52.43
N ALA A 21 -2.21 -5.16 -51.15
CA ALA A 21 -0.95 -5.45 -50.48
C ALA A 21 -0.27 -6.73 -51.02
N SER A 22 0.91 -6.59 -51.62
CA SER A 22 1.97 -7.63 -51.73
C SER A 22 3.15 -7.12 -52.57
N ALA A 23 3.91 -6.17 -52.05
CA ALA A 23 5.16 -5.72 -52.70
C ALA A 23 6.14 -5.08 -51.70
N MET A 24 6.30 -5.67 -50.50
CA MET A 24 7.22 -5.14 -49.49
C MET A 24 8.03 -6.23 -48.75
N VAL A 25 8.33 -7.36 -49.42
CA VAL A 25 9.11 -8.47 -48.83
C VAL A 25 10.23 -9.01 -49.74
N ALA A 26 10.40 -8.54 -50.97
CA ALA A 26 11.36 -9.16 -51.92
C ALA A 26 12.63 -8.33 -52.26
N ALA A 27 12.95 -7.29 -51.49
CA ALA A 27 14.13 -6.44 -51.75
C ALA A 27 15.03 -6.28 -50.52
N LEU A 28 15.19 -7.35 -49.73
CA LEU A 28 16.04 -7.40 -48.54
C LEU A 28 17.04 -8.58 -48.53
N THR A 29 17.34 -9.19 -49.69
CA THR A 29 18.14 -10.42 -49.71
C THR A 29 19.12 -10.57 -50.87
N ALA A 30 19.58 -9.48 -51.50
CA ALA A 30 20.42 -9.63 -52.70
C ALA A 30 21.57 -8.63 -52.91
N LEU A 31 22.05 -7.88 -51.89
CA LEU A 31 23.23 -7.02 -52.07
C LEU A 31 24.14 -6.97 -50.82
N THR A 32 24.39 -8.14 -50.21
CA THR A 32 25.44 -8.38 -49.20
C THR A 32 26.72 -9.00 -49.76
N LEU A 33 26.95 -9.02 -51.08
CA LEU A 33 28.16 -9.63 -51.66
C LEU A 33 28.70 -8.85 -52.87
N ALA A 34 29.33 -7.70 -52.61
CA ALA A 34 30.42 -7.16 -53.43
C ALA A 34 31.11 -6.03 -52.64
N GLY A 35 32.20 -6.36 -51.95
CA GLY A 35 33.08 -5.36 -51.33
C GLY A 35 33.98 -4.69 -52.38
N CYS A 36 34.04 -3.35 -52.35
CA CYS A 36 35.26 -2.53 -52.30
C CYS A 36 34.96 -1.04 -52.60
N SER A 37 35.33 -0.19 -51.63
CA SER A 37 35.82 1.22 -51.67
C SER A 37 35.38 2.15 -52.84
N PRO A 38 34.78 3.32 -52.56
CA PRO A 38 35.38 4.34 -51.69
C PRO A 38 34.39 4.95 -50.69
N PHE A 39 34.56 4.64 -49.40
CA PHE A 39 33.84 5.30 -48.30
C PHE A 39 34.78 5.71 -47.14
N ASN A 40 36.09 5.71 -47.41
CA ASN A 40 37.13 6.00 -46.42
C ASN A 40 37.67 7.44 -46.45
N GLU A 41 37.07 8.35 -47.22
CA GLU A 41 37.46 9.77 -47.25
C GLU A 41 36.49 10.72 -46.54
N ILE A 42 35.28 10.27 -46.15
CA ILE A 42 34.32 11.11 -45.41
C ILE A 42 34.43 10.92 -43.87
N LEU A 43 35.17 9.90 -43.41
CA LEU A 43 35.43 9.66 -41.98
C LEU A 43 36.75 10.28 -41.47
N ARG A 44 37.38 11.17 -42.24
CA ARG A 44 38.60 11.90 -41.82
C ARG A 44 38.38 13.36 -41.43
N ASN A 45 37.15 13.88 -41.48
CA ASN A 45 36.88 15.23 -40.99
C ASN A 45 36.56 15.23 -39.49
N ARG A 46 37.55 15.69 -38.71
CA ARG A 46 37.51 16.00 -37.27
C ARG A 46 36.48 17.06 -36.86
N SER A 47 35.45 17.37 -37.64
CA SER A 47 34.54 18.50 -37.36
C SER A 47 33.33 18.16 -36.46
N VAL A 48 33.12 16.90 -36.07
CA VAL A 48 32.02 16.51 -35.16
C VAL A 48 32.46 16.48 -33.69
N CYS A 49 33.75 16.25 -33.41
CA CYS A 49 34.29 16.38 -32.05
C CYS A 49 34.49 17.85 -31.64
N ASP A 50 34.78 18.74 -32.60
CA ASP A 50 34.99 20.16 -32.32
C ASP A 50 33.67 20.91 -32.00
N ALA A 51 32.53 20.42 -32.48
CA ALA A 51 31.21 20.94 -32.11
C ALA A 51 30.84 20.64 -30.64
N VAL A 52 31.44 19.60 -30.05
CA VAL A 52 31.28 19.26 -28.62
C VAL A 52 32.30 20.02 -27.75
N HIS A 53 33.40 20.51 -28.33
CA HIS A 53 34.41 21.30 -27.61
C HIS A 53 34.22 22.82 -27.67
N SER A 54 33.44 23.37 -28.62
CA SER A 54 33.12 24.81 -28.64
C SER A 54 31.95 25.21 -27.71
N TRP A 55 31.35 24.27 -26.97
CA TRP A 55 30.28 24.52 -25.99
C TRP A 55 30.78 25.11 -24.64
N ARG A 56 31.87 25.86 -24.69
CA ARG A 56 32.50 26.54 -23.56
C ARG A 56 32.58 28.04 -23.85
N ASN A 57 31.63 28.77 -23.26
CA ASN A 57 31.53 30.22 -23.08
C ASN A 57 30.24 30.81 -23.67
N PHE A 58 29.10 30.44 -23.08
CA PHE A 58 27.93 31.31 -23.09
C PHE A 58 27.40 31.42 -21.67
N HIS A 59 27.78 32.52 -21.01
CA HIS A 59 27.01 33.09 -19.90
C HIS A 59 26.02 34.07 -20.50
N SER A 60 24.91 33.56 -21.03
CA SER A 60 23.69 34.34 -21.31
C SER A 60 22.54 33.35 -21.53
N ALA A 61 21.43 33.57 -20.83
CA ALA A 61 20.13 32.88 -20.90
C ALA A 61 20.09 31.62 -21.80
N ALA A 62 20.21 30.44 -21.20
CA ALA A 62 19.92 29.19 -21.88
C ALA A 62 18.50 29.24 -22.44
N SER A 63 18.31 28.95 -23.74
CA SER A 63 16.98 29.02 -24.37
C SER A 63 16.20 27.70 -24.17
N ILE A 64 14.86 27.75 -24.18
CA ILE A 64 14.01 26.54 -24.28
C ILE A 64 14.43 25.61 -25.44
N ALA A 65 14.99 26.16 -26.52
CA ALA A 65 15.46 25.37 -27.66
C ALA A 65 16.66 24.49 -27.26
N ASP A 66 17.57 24.98 -26.43
CA ASP A 66 18.72 24.22 -25.92
C ASP A 66 18.26 23.10 -24.99
N ALA A 67 17.28 23.38 -24.12
CA ALA A 67 16.67 22.37 -23.25
C ALA A 67 16.02 21.24 -24.07
N ARG A 68 15.27 21.60 -25.13
CA ARG A 68 14.64 20.64 -26.06
C ARG A 68 15.67 19.83 -26.84
N ALA A 69 16.73 20.48 -27.32
CA ALA A 69 17.81 19.79 -28.03
C ALA A 69 18.50 18.78 -27.11
N ALA A 70 18.83 19.16 -25.88
CA ALA A 70 19.40 18.26 -24.88
C ALA A 70 18.46 17.09 -24.57
N ALA A 71 17.16 17.33 -24.36
CA ALA A 71 16.16 16.28 -24.11
C ALA A 71 16.01 15.32 -25.31
N PHE A 72 16.01 15.85 -26.54
CA PHE A 72 15.96 15.05 -27.75
C PHE A 72 17.16 14.11 -27.84
N TRP A 73 18.38 14.63 -27.66
CA TRP A 73 19.60 13.83 -27.67
C TRP A 73 19.64 12.82 -26.54
N ALA A 74 19.19 13.20 -25.33
CA ALA A 74 19.07 12.28 -24.21
C ALA A 74 18.22 11.05 -24.58
N GLY A 75 17.06 11.27 -25.20
CA GLY A 75 16.19 10.19 -25.69
C GLY A 75 16.80 9.36 -26.82
N GLN A 76 17.63 9.94 -27.70
CA GLN A 76 18.36 9.17 -28.72
C GLN A 76 19.42 8.26 -28.09
N HIS A 77 20.22 8.81 -27.17
CA HIS A 77 21.24 8.05 -26.45
C HIS A 77 20.63 6.93 -25.60
N GLU A 78 19.48 7.19 -24.97
CA GLU A 78 18.76 6.17 -24.23
C GLU A 78 18.30 5.02 -25.14
N ARG A 79 17.70 5.34 -26.30
CA ARG A 79 17.30 4.33 -27.29
C ARG A 79 18.50 3.54 -27.84
N ALA A 80 19.66 4.19 -27.93
CA ALA A 80 20.90 3.56 -28.33
C ALA A 80 21.58 2.74 -27.21
N GLY A 81 21.04 2.73 -25.99
CA GLY A 81 21.62 2.02 -24.85
C GLY A 81 22.87 2.69 -24.27
N SER A 82 23.09 3.97 -24.52
CA SER A 82 24.27 4.74 -24.09
C SER A 82 24.04 5.44 -22.75
N ALA A 83 25.01 5.29 -21.83
CA ALA A 83 24.92 5.83 -20.46
C ALA A 83 25.06 7.36 -20.39
N GLU A 84 25.50 7.99 -21.48
CA GLU A 84 25.56 9.44 -21.68
C GLU A 84 24.17 10.09 -21.64
N CYS A 85 23.09 9.32 -21.86
CA CYS A 85 21.72 9.83 -21.70
C CYS A 85 21.47 10.40 -20.29
N VAL A 86 22.13 9.87 -19.25
CA VAL A 86 22.00 10.37 -17.87
C VAL A 86 22.48 11.83 -17.78
N ASP A 87 23.64 12.12 -18.34
CA ASP A 87 24.23 13.46 -18.37
C ASP A 87 23.42 14.44 -19.20
N LEU A 88 22.88 13.98 -20.35
CA LEU A 88 22.04 14.77 -21.23
C LEU A 88 20.67 15.08 -20.61
N TYR A 89 20.06 14.12 -19.90
CA TYR A 89 18.83 14.35 -19.16
C TYR A 89 19.04 15.33 -18.01
N PHE A 90 20.15 15.23 -17.29
CA PHE A 90 20.53 16.23 -16.29
C PHE A 90 20.69 17.62 -16.91
N LEU A 91 21.39 17.72 -18.05
CA LEU A 91 21.57 18.98 -18.76
C LEU A 91 20.23 19.58 -19.19
N ALA A 92 19.34 18.78 -19.78
CA ALA A 92 18.02 19.22 -20.21
C ALA A 92 17.15 19.73 -19.05
N ALA A 93 17.12 19.00 -17.93
CA ALA A 93 16.41 19.41 -16.72
C ALA A 93 17.00 20.71 -16.16
N LYS A 94 18.33 20.81 -16.08
CA LYS A 94 19.05 22.00 -15.63
C LYS A 94 18.75 23.24 -16.47
N LEU A 95 18.80 23.14 -17.80
CA LEU A 95 18.52 24.25 -18.72
C LEU A 95 17.06 24.71 -18.56
N SER A 96 16.14 23.77 -18.37
CA SER A 96 14.72 24.08 -18.13
C SER A 96 14.48 24.80 -16.79
N CYS A 97 15.27 24.52 -15.74
CA CYS A 97 15.20 25.24 -14.47
C CYS A 97 15.79 26.66 -14.54
N ALA A 98 16.85 26.87 -15.32
CA ALA A 98 17.56 28.15 -15.42
C ALA A 98 16.73 29.24 -16.13
N GLU A 99 15.76 28.83 -16.95
CA GLU A 99 14.73 29.68 -17.56
C GLU A 99 13.63 30.12 -16.55
N GLY A 100 13.85 29.94 -15.24
CA GLY A 100 12.91 30.33 -14.17
C GLY A 100 12.49 31.81 -14.17
N GLY A 101 13.11 32.67 -14.97
CA GLY A 101 12.57 34.00 -15.32
C GLY A 101 11.26 33.96 -16.11
N VAL A 102 10.94 32.87 -16.82
CA VAL A 102 9.74 32.70 -17.68
C VAL A 102 8.60 31.95 -16.97
N ILE A 103 8.88 31.25 -15.88
CA ILE A 103 7.83 30.69 -14.99
C ILE A 103 7.06 31.83 -14.26
N SER A 104 7.63 33.04 -14.29
CA SER A 104 7.26 34.19 -13.47
C SER A 104 6.00 35.00 -13.87
N SER A 105 5.36 34.72 -15.01
CA SER A 105 4.30 35.61 -15.55
C SER A 105 2.89 35.04 -15.58
N GLY A 106 2.66 33.83 -15.04
CA GLY A 106 1.36 33.15 -15.20
C GLY A 106 1.07 32.70 -16.64
N GLN A 107 2.04 32.88 -17.55
CA GLN A 107 2.11 32.30 -18.88
C GLN A 107 3.40 31.48 -19.02
N SER A 108 3.61 30.45 -18.18
CA SER A 108 4.60 29.45 -18.58
C SER A 108 4.08 28.77 -19.83
N ALA A 109 4.83 28.73 -20.93
CA ALA A 109 4.50 27.85 -22.02
C ALA A 109 4.45 26.42 -21.45
N PRO A 110 3.31 25.70 -21.49
CA PRO A 110 3.16 24.32 -20.97
C PRO A 110 4.28 23.38 -21.45
N GLU A 111 4.90 23.74 -22.57
CA GLU A 111 6.07 23.10 -23.17
C GLU A 111 7.33 23.10 -22.28
N VAL A 112 7.70 24.19 -21.61
CA VAL A 112 8.92 24.24 -20.75
C VAL A 112 8.78 23.28 -19.57
N GLN A 113 7.62 23.30 -18.92
CA GLN A 113 7.33 22.42 -17.79
C GLN A 113 7.28 20.95 -18.21
N THR A 114 6.77 20.67 -19.41
CA THR A 114 6.78 19.32 -19.99
C THR A 114 8.22 18.83 -20.19
N VAL A 115 9.08 19.63 -20.84
CA VAL A 115 10.49 19.27 -21.07
C VAL A 115 11.22 19.08 -19.74
N TYR A 116 10.98 19.92 -18.74
CA TYR A 116 11.56 19.77 -17.40
C TYR A 116 11.15 18.46 -16.74
N HIS A 117 9.85 18.18 -16.66
CA HIS A 117 9.33 16.97 -16.01
C HIS A 117 9.79 15.69 -16.72
N GLU A 118 9.73 15.67 -18.06
CA GLU A 118 10.20 14.53 -18.85
C GLU A 118 11.70 14.30 -18.70
N SER A 119 12.49 15.39 -18.67
CA SER A 119 13.94 15.29 -18.52
C SER A 119 14.35 14.85 -17.13
N LEU A 120 13.69 15.35 -16.08
CA LEU A 120 13.94 14.93 -14.71
C LEU A 120 13.51 13.47 -14.48
N ALA A 121 12.37 13.05 -15.02
CA ALA A 121 11.95 11.66 -15.00
C ALA A 121 12.94 10.75 -15.75
N GLY A 122 13.42 11.19 -16.91
CA GLY A 122 14.47 10.54 -17.70
C GLY A 122 15.78 10.39 -16.90
N LEU A 123 16.24 11.45 -16.24
CA LEU A 123 17.42 11.43 -15.37
C LEU A 123 17.30 10.37 -14.28
N ILE A 124 16.21 10.39 -13.50
CA ILE A 124 16.01 9.49 -12.36
C ILE A 124 15.95 8.02 -12.82
N ARG A 125 15.23 7.76 -13.91
CA ARG A 125 15.08 6.40 -14.45
C ARG A 125 16.38 5.87 -15.03
N THR A 126 17.06 6.64 -15.88
CA THR A 126 18.30 6.21 -16.54
C THR A 126 19.47 6.14 -15.56
N ALA A 127 19.55 7.03 -14.57
CA ALA A 127 20.57 6.95 -13.52
C ALA A 127 20.50 5.61 -12.78
N GLN A 128 19.31 5.11 -12.46
CA GLN A 128 19.15 3.79 -11.83
C GLN A 128 19.46 2.65 -12.81
N GLN A 129 18.98 2.74 -14.06
CA GLN A 129 19.24 1.74 -15.10
C GLN A 129 20.73 1.49 -15.32
N TYR A 130 21.55 2.54 -15.28
CA TYR A 130 23.01 2.47 -15.48
C TYR A 130 23.81 2.40 -14.16
N GLY A 131 23.18 2.15 -13.01
CA GLY A 131 23.87 2.03 -11.71
C GLY A 131 24.57 3.31 -11.26
N ARG A 132 24.08 4.48 -11.69
CA ARG A 132 24.61 5.80 -11.35
C ARG A 132 23.84 6.49 -10.22
N TYR A 133 22.74 5.91 -9.75
CA TYR A 133 22.00 6.37 -8.58
C TYR A 133 22.49 5.68 -7.30
N ASP A 134 22.79 6.47 -6.28
CA ASP A 134 23.02 6.02 -4.92
C ASP A 134 22.28 6.97 -3.95
N PRO A 135 21.48 6.46 -3.00
CA PRO A 135 20.69 7.31 -2.12
C PRO A 135 21.51 8.13 -1.10
N ILE A 136 22.78 7.79 -0.89
CA ILE A 136 23.68 8.54 0.00
C ILE A 136 24.59 9.46 -0.81
N GLN A 137 25.16 8.94 -1.90
CA GLN A 137 26.17 9.65 -2.71
C GLN A 137 25.56 10.50 -3.82
N GLY A 138 24.29 10.27 -4.17
CA GLY A 138 23.56 11.00 -5.21
C GLY A 138 23.66 10.38 -6.60
N ILE A 139 23.42 11.19 -7.63
CA ILE A 139 23.48 10.75 -9.04
C ILE A 139 24.86 11.08 -9.62
N ARG A 140 25.58 10.07 -10.06
CA ARG A 140 26.90 10.21 -10.71
C ARG A 140 26.75 10.68 -12.16
N LEU A 141 27.39 11.79 -12.48
CA LEU A 141 27.56 12.34 -13.82
C LEU A 141 29.00 12.15 -14.29
N GLN A 142 29.18 11.99 -15.60
CA GLN A 142 30.47 11.87 -16.28
C GLN A 142 30.71 13.11 -17.14
N LYS A 143 31.42 14.09 -16.60
CA LYS A 143 31.72 15.35 -17.31
C LYS A 143 33.19 15.40 -17.70
N ASN A 144 33.47 15.32 -19.00
CA ASN A 144 34.84 15.44 -19.56
C ASN A 144 35.86 14.50 -18.89
N GLY A 145 35.44 13.27 -18.54
CA GLY A 145 36.29 12.28 -17.87
C GLY A 145 36.41 12.45 -16.34
N ALA A 146 35.81 13.48 -15.76
CA ALA A 146 35.71 13.65 -14.30
C ALA A 146 34.30 13.27 -13.81
N ALA A 147 34.24 12.34 -12.85
CA ALA A 147 32.99 12.00 -12.19
C ALA A 147 32.60 13.11 -11.21
N THR A 148 31.37 13.62 -11.33
CA THR A 148 30.78 14.56 -10.36
C THR A 148 29.45 13.99 -9.87
N ALA A 149 29.14 14.13 -8.59
CA ALA A 149 27.85 13.71 -8.06
C ALA A 149 26.89 14.89 -7.94
N VAL A 150 25.63 14.69 -8.34
CA VAL A 150 24.50 15.54 -7.97
C VAL A 150 23.97 14.99 -6.64
N PRO A 151 24.23 15.67 -5.51
CA PRO A 151 23.75 15.20 -4.20
C PRO A 151 22.23 15.19 -4.14
N ILE A 152 21.70 14.38 -3.22
CA ILE A 152 20.26 14.29 -2.94
C ILE A 152 19.97 14.91 -1.57
N SER A 153 18.98 15.79 -1.49
CA SER A 153 18.44 16.28 -0.23
C SER A 153 17.06 15.66 0.04
N TYR A 154 16.80 15.31 1.29
CA TYR A 154 15.58 14.62 1.71
C TYR A 154 14.80 15.50 2.67
N HIS A 155 13.52 15.77 2.38
CA HIS A 155 12.71 16.70 3.17
C HIS A 155 11.37 16.08 3.56
N GLY A 156 11.02 16.19 4.84
CA GLY A 156 9.71 15.77 5.38
C GLY A 156 9.51 14.25 5.49
N PHE A 157 10.58 13.45 5.38
CA PHE A 157 10.49 12.00 5.54
C PHE A 157 10.92 11.55 6.94
N ASN A 158 10.25 10.51 7.44
CA ASN A 158 10.70 9.78 8.63
C ASN A 158 11.71 8.67 8.30
N TRP A 159 11.82 8.33 7.01
CA TRP A 159 12.80 7.39 6.48
C TRP A 159 14.17 8.06 6.33
N ARG A 160 15.24 7.28 6.50
CA ARG A 160 16.62 7.73 6.32
C ARG A 160 16.98 7.74 4.83
N PRO A 161 17.99 8.53 4.40
CA PRO A 161 18.46 8.52 3.02
C PRO A 161 18.68 7.11 2.45
N GLY A 162 19.36 6.22 3.18
CA GLY A 162 19.61 4.83 2.76
C GLY A 162 18.37 3.92 2.67
N ASP A 163 17.16 4.40 3.00
CA ASP A 163 15.90 3.69 2.76
C ASP A 163 15.34 3.92 1.34
N PHE A 164 15.89 4.86 0.56
CA PHE A 164 15.44 5.16 -0.80
C PHE A 164 16.16 4.27 -1.84
N ASN A 165 16.07 2.95 -1.67
CA ASN A 165 16.82 1.99 -2.47
C ASN A 165 16.51 2.09 -3.98
N ARG A 166 15.26 2.41 -4.34
CA ARG A 166 14.83 2.58 -5.71
C ARG A 166 13.74 3.64 -5.82
N LEU A 167 13.74 4.38 -6.93
CA LEU A 167 12.76 5.41 -7.27
C LEU A 167 12.02 5.00 -8.55
N VAL A 168 10.70 4.95 -8.50
CA VAL A 168 9.86 4.66 -9.67
C VAL A 168 9.06 5.90 -10.01
N ILE A 169 9.05 6.30 -11.29
CA ILE A 169 8.21 7.41 -11.74
C ILE A 169 6.75 7.04 -11.53
N ALA A 170 5.98 7.89 -10.84
CA ALA A 170 4.55 7.67 -10.67
C ALA A 170 3.82 8.02 -11.97
N ASP A 171 3.28 7.01 -12.63
CA ASP A 171 2.46 7.19 -13.82
C ASP A 171 0.98 7.16 -13.44
N ARG A 172 0.34 8.34 -13.49
CA ARG A 172 -1.07 8.56 -13.15
C ARG A 172 -2.06 7.89 -14.10
N PHE A 173 -1.63 7.47 -15.29
CA PHE A 173 -2.49 6.88 -16.32
C PHE A 173 -2.49 5.36 -16.31
N VAL A 174 -1.73 4.74 -15.40
CA VAL A 174 -1.78 3.29 -15.19
C VAL A 174 -3.17 2.89 -14.70
N ARG A 175 -3.79 1.96 -15.43
CA ARG A 175 -5.08 1.37 -15.03
C ARG A 175 -4.94 0.75 -13.65
N THR A 176 -5.85 1.08 -12.74
CA THR A 176 -5.81 0.61 -11.35
C THR A 176 -7.14 0.02 -10.91
N ARG A 177 -7.08 -0.90 -9.95
CA ARG A 177 -8.23 -1.39 -9.18
C ARG A 177 -8.66 -0.48 -8.03
N LEU A 178 -7.90 0.60 -7.75
CA LEU A 178 -8.34 1.60 -6.78
C LEU A 178 -9.58 2.34 -7.30
N LYS A 179 -10.62 2.43 -6.46
CA LYS A 179 -11.85 3.19 -6.69
C LYS A 179 -11.59 4.69 -6.60
N THR A 180 -10.76 5.12 -5.64
CA THR A 180 -10.44 6.54 -5.43
C THR A 180 -8.94 6.79 -5.55
N GLN A 181 -8.57 7.88 -6.22
CA GLN A 181 -7.18 8.30 -6.37
C GLN A 181 -7.01 9.76 -5.97
N TYR A 182 -5.93 10.06 -5.25
CA TYR A 182 -5.63 11.39 -4.74
C TYR A 182 -4.33 11.91 -5.35
N TYR A 183 -4.40 13.10 -5.94
CA TYR A 183 -3.26 13.77 -6.55
C TYR A 183 -3.36 15.29 -6.36
N ARG A 184 -2.23 15.97 -6.54
CA ARG A 184 -2.11 17.43 -6.53
C ARG A 184 -1.26 17.85 -7.71
N ASP A 185 -1.81 18.70 -8.58
CA ASP A 185 -1.03 19.33 -9.62
C ASP A 185 -0.03 20.33 -9.02
N GLY A 186 1.17 20.41 -9.62
CA GLY A 186 2.25 21.25 -9.12
C GLY A 186 3.55 21.06 -9.90
N ILE A 187 4.64 21.63 -9.37
CA ILE A 187 5.99 21.46 -9.89
C ILE A 187 6.64 20.19 -9.34
N GLY A 188 7.41 19.51 -10.18
CA GLY A 188 8.20 18.34 -9.82
C GLY A 188 7.64 17.04 -10.37
N VAL A 189 8.43 15.98 -10.25
CA VAL A 189 8.09 14.64 -10.74
C VAL A 189 7.65 13.77 -9.57
N PRO A 190 6.38 13.38 -9.47
CA PRO A 190 5.92 12.43 -8.46
C PRO A 190 6.57 11.06 -8.67
N LEU A 191 6.96 10.44 -7.57
CA LEU A 191 7.70 9.18 -7.49
C LEU A 191 7.09 8.25 -6.45
N ILE A 192 7.39 6.97 -6.62
CA ILE A 192 7.27 5.95 -5.59
C ILE A 192 8.70 5.61 -5.15
N ALA A 193 9.03 5.91 -3.90
CA ALA A 193 10.25 5.42 -3.27
C ALA A 193 10.01 4.00 -2.74
N ILE A 194 10.91 3.09 -3.11
CA ILE A 194 10.89 1.69 -2.69
C ILE A 194 12.08 1.48 -1.76
N ARG A 195 11.75 1.09 -0.54
CA ARG A 195 12.68 0.60 0.46
C ARG A 195 12.77 -0.91 0.36
N GLU A 196 13.99 -1.44 0.29
CA GLU A 196 14.24 -2.88 0.29
C GLU A 196 15.20 -3.25 1.43
N ARG A 197 14.83 -4.24 2.23
CA ARG A 197 15.66 -4.78 3.32
C ARG A 197 15.76 -6.29 3.20
N GLU A 198 17.00 -6.77 3.12
CA GLU A 198 17.28 -8.21 3.11
C GLU A 198 17.17 -8.81 4.51
N ALA A 199 17.64 -8.08 5.52
CA ALA A 199 17.50 -8.47 6.91
C ALA A 199 16.06 -8.22 7.40
N PRO A 200 15.40 -9.21 8.03
CA PRO A 200 14.04 -9.04 8.53
C PRO A 200 14.03 -8.07 9.71
N GLU A 201 13.15 -7.07 9.64
CA GLU A 201 12.85 -6.17 10.74
C GLU A 201 11.51 -6.56 11.38
N ARG A 202 11.43 -6.48 12.72
CA ARG A 202 10.29 -7.04 13.46
C ARG A 202 8.93 -6.46 13.06
N PHE A 203 8.83 -5.15 12.81
CA PHE A 203 7.55 -4.49 12.50
C PHE A 203 7.49 -3.92 11.08
N TYR A 204 8.44 -4.23 10.20
CA TYR A 204 8.44 -3.76 8.82
C TYR A 204 8.43 -4.91 7.83
N THR A 205 7.86 -4.68 6.65
CA THR A 205 7.99 -5.58 5.51
C THR A 205 9.37 -5.46 4.89
N GLY A 206 9.85 -6.54 4.25
CA GLY A 206 11.12 -6.49 3.51
C GLY A 206 11.09 -5.50 2.34
N ARG A 207 9.89 -5.10 1.90
CA ARG A 207 9.68 -4.00 0.95
C ARG A 207 8.61 -3.04 1.43
N SER A 208 8.91 -1.75 1.44
CA SER A 208 7.96 -0.68 1.76
C SER A 208 7.94 0.34 0.62
N HIS A 209 6.76 0.88 0.35
CA HIS A 209 6.52 1.80 -0.76
C HIS A 209 5.92 3.08 -0.19
N PHE A 210 6.46 4.24 -0.58
CA PHE A 210 5.95 5.53 -0.11
C PHE A 210 6.11 6.60 -1.18
N ALA A 211 5.23 7.61 -1.13
CA ALA A 211 5.22 8.70 -2.09
C ALA A 211 6.39 9.66 -1.85
N ALA A 212 6.97 10.15 -2.94
CA ALA A 212 7.98 11.21 -2.94
C ALA A 212 7.77 12.10 -4.16
N THR A 213 8.26 13.34 -4.12
CA THR A 213 8.31 14.21 -5.31
C THR A 213 9.73 14.71 -5.50
N ALA A 214 10.23 14.59 -6.72
CA ALA A 214 11.56 15.05 -7.09
C ALA A 214 11.54 16.44 -7.73
N ASN A 215 12.49 17.28 -7.32
CA ASN A 215 12.83 18.54 -7.97
C ASN A 215 14.33 18.69 -8.16
N LEU A 216 14.74 19.34 -9.24
CA LEU A 216 16.13 19.71 -9.45
C LEU A 216 16.33 21.18 -9.09
N LYS A 217 17.10 21.45 -8.02
CA LYS A 217 17.31 22.80 -7.50
C LYS A 217 18.75 23.27 -7.69
N CYS A 218 18.89 24.57 -7.97
CA CYS A 218 20.17 25.25 -7.96
C CYS A 218 20.44 25.77 -6.55
N HIS A 219 21.54 25.34 -5.94
CA HIS A 219 22.02 25.82 -4.66
C HIS A 219 23.26 26.70 -4.88
N SER A 220 23.24 27.93 -4.36
CA SER A 220 24.43 28.77 -4.34
C SER A 220 25.30 28.38 -3.14
N ASP A 221 26.39 27.66 -3.37
CA ASP A 221 27.36 27.39 -2.31
C ASP A 221 28.18 28.68 -2.03
N ALA A 222 27.91 29.30 -0.87
CA ALA A 222 28.56 30.54 -0.44
C ALA A 222 30.08 30.39 -0.27
N ALA A 223 30.60 29.17 -0.07
CA ALA A 223 32.03 28.92 0.12
C ALA A 223 32.80 28.79 -1.21
N GLN A 224 32.15 28.35 -2.30
CA GLN A 224 32.82 28.03 -3.58
C GLN A 224 32.46 28.98 -4.73
N ASN A 225 31.53 29.91 -4.50
CA ASN A 225 31.07 30.90 -5.48
C ASN A 225 30.67 30.28 -6.84
N ARG A 226 30.10 29.05 -6.80
CA ARG A 226 29.61 28.31 -7.96
C ARG A 226 28.21 27.76 -7.67
N PRO A 227 27.28 27.82 -8.64
CA PRO A 227 25.99 27.17 -8.51
C PRO A 227 26.16 25.64 -8.52
N GLY A 228 25.88 25.01 -7.38
CA GLY A 228 25.73 23.56 -7.25
C GLY A 228 24.30 23.14 -7.60
N TRP A 229 24.12 21.91 -8.05
CA TRP A 229 22.79 21.35 -8.34
C TRP A 229 22.50 20.23 -7.36
N VAL A 230 21.28 20.20 -6.82
CA VAL A 230 20.82 19.21 -5.85
C VAL A 230 19.51 18.61 -6.36
N LEU A 231 19.40 17.28 -6.28
CA LEU A 231 18.13 16.59 -6.44
C LEU A 231 17.39 16.61 -5.11
N GLU A 232 16.35 17.41 -5.00
CA GLU A 232 15.48 17.43 -3.82
C GLU A 232 14.43 16.32 -3.94
N LEU A 233 14.36 15.46 -2.93
CA LEU A 233 13.23 14.56 -2.70
C LEU A 233 12.42 15.08 -1.53
N ALA A 234 11.15 15.35 -1.76
CA ALA A 234 10.22 15.87 -0.77
C ALA A 234 9.07 14.89 -0.51
N ASN A 235 8.68 14.73 0.75
CA ASN A 235 7.47 14.01 1.13
C ASN A 235 6.24 14.88 0.83
N PRO A 236 5.39 14.51 -0.15
CA PRO A 236 4.27 15.35 -0.54
C PRO A 236 3.19 15.51 0.55
N TYR A 237 3.15 14.61 1.54
CA TYR A 237 2.23 14.71 2.69
C TYR A 237 2.68 15.77 3.73
N ALA A 238 3.98 16.02 3.84
CA ALA A 238 4.56 16.98 4.78
C ALA A 238 4.84 18.34 4.14
N ILE A 239 5.04 18.38 2.82
CA ILE A 239 5.45 19.57 2.09
C ILE A 239 4.43 19.87 1.00
N GLU A 240 3.75 21.01 1.12
CA GLU A 240 2.75 21.44 0.15
C GLU A 240 3.30 22.36 -0.94
N CYS A 241 4.26 23.21 -0.57
CA CYS A 241 4.90 24.18 -1.45
C CYS A 241 6.41 24.01 -1.38
N THR A 242 7.09 24.33 -2.48
CA THR A 242 8.54 24.30 -2.59
C THR A 242 9.01 25.58 -3.26
N ASP A 243 10.14 26.12 -2.81
CA ASP A 243 10.80 27.22 -3.51
C ASP A 243 11.42 26.70 -4.81
N PHE A 244 11.02 27.26 -5.94
CA PHE A 244 11.51 26.92 -7.27
C PHE A 244 11.75 28.20 -8.06
N GLY A 245 13.04 28.52 -8.29
CA GLY A 245 13.40 29.75 -8.98
C GLY A 245 13.10 31.04 -8.19
N GLY A 246 13.11 30.98 -6.85
CA GLY A 246 12.79 32.12 -5.98
C GLY A 246 11.28 32.37 -5.82
N GLN A 247 10.44 31.44 -6.30
CA GLN A 247 8.99 31.48 -6.15
C GLN A 247 8.50 30.27 -5.36
N SER A 248 7.58 30.51 -4.43
CA SER A 248 6.86 29.43 -3.73
C SER A 248 5.78 28.85 -4.63
N LEU A 249 6.04 27.67 -5.21
CA LEU A 249 5.10 26.95 -6.06
C LEU A 249 4.55 25.70 -5.34
N ARG A 250 3.32 25.28 -5.70
CA ARG A 250 2.76 24.03 -5.18
C ARG A 250 3.58 22.83 -5.66
N LEU A 251 3.90 21.93 -4.73
CA LEU A 251 4.61 20.68 -5.01
C LEU A 251 3.63 19.67 -5.62
N ALA A 252 4.00 19.08 -6.76
CA ALA A 252 3.24 18.00 -7.38
C ALA A 252 3.16 16.80 -6.41
N ALA A 253 2.05 16.06 -6.43
CA ALA A 253 1.90 14.84 -5.64
C ALA A 253 1.01 13.82 -6.34
N ASP A 254 1.38 12.55 -6.25
CA ASP A 254 0.51 11.41 -6.52
C ASP A 254 0.51 10.53 -5.25
N TYR A 255 -0.47 10.77 -4.38
CA TYR A 255 -0.55 10.12 -3.07
C TYR A 255 -0.89 8.63 -3.22
N SER A 256 -1.72 8.31 -4.21
CA SER A 256 -2.17 6.93 -4.47
C SER A 256 -1.15 6.09 -5.25
N ALA A 257 -0.06 6.67 -5.75
CA ALA A 257 0.92 5.98 -6.58
C ALA A 257 1.51 4.73 -5.93
N ALA A 258 1.86 4.81 -4.64
CA ALA A 258 2.47 3.69 -3.91
C ALA A 258 1.49 2.51 -3.76
N SER A 259 0.27 2.80 -3.28
CA SER A 259 -0.81 1.81 -3.16
C SER A 259 -1.18 1.20 -4.51
N ARG A 260 -1.31 2.02 -5.57
CA ARG A 260 -1.54 1.56 -6.95
C ARG A 260 -0.43 0.60 -7.41
N TYR A 261 0.82 0.97 -7.19
CA TYR A 261 1.97 0.17 -7.62
C TYR A 261 1.98 -1.21 -6.96
N ILE A 262 1.70 -1.27 -5.66
CA ILE A 262 1.65 -2.54 -4.92
C ILE A 262 0.51 -3.42 -5.44
N ILE A 263 -0.70 -2.87 -5.58
CA ILE A 263 -1.88 -3.62 -6.03
C ILE A 263 -1.69 -4.22 -7.42
N GLU A 264 -1.04 -3.49 -8.34
CA GLU A 264 -0.88 -3.94 -9.73
C GLU A 264 0.32 -4.87 -9.93
N ARG A 265 1.37 -4.78 -9.09
CA ARG A 265 2.62 -5.52 -9.33
C ARG A 265 2.91 -6.62 -8.33
N GLU A 266 2.43 -6.53 -7.08
CA GLU A 266 2.72 -7.54 -6.08
C GLU A 266 1.73 -8.69 -6.12
N LYS A 267 2.26 -9.92 -6.08
CA LYS A 267 1.43 -11.12 -6.04
C LYS A 267 0.81 -11.25 -4.65
N ARG A 268 -0.52 -11.19 -4.61
CA ARG A 268 -1.32 -11.47 -3.42
C ARG A 268 -1.09 -12.91 -2.95
N THR A 269 -0.83 -13.10 -1.65
CA THR A 269 -0.53 -14.43 -1.05
C THR A 269 -1.64 -14.92 -0.10
N TYR A 270 -2.74 -14.18 0.07
CA TYR A 270 -3.81 -14.50 1.02
C TYR A 270 -4.40 -15.91 0.84
N LEU A 271 -4.61 -16.38 -0.40
CA LEU A 271 -5.08 -17.75 -0.66
C LEU A 271 -4.10 -18.80 -0.13
N ARG A 272 -2.80 -18.58 -0.33
CA ARG A 272 -1.75 -19.47 0.18
C ARG A 272 -1.73 -19.44 1.70
N ASN A 273 -1.81 -18.26 2.32
CA ASN A 273 -1.78 -18.09 3.77
C ASN A 273 -3.05 -18.63 4.46
N PHE A 274 -4.17 -18.69 3.76
CA PHE A 274 -5.37 -19.39 4.22
C PHE A 274 -5.19 -20.91 4.20
N VAL A 275 -4.62 -21.46 3.14
CA VAL A 275 -4.41 -22.91 2.99
C VAL A 275 -3.27 -23.42 3.88
N TRP A 276 -2.17 -22.68 3.99
CA TRP A 276 -0.94 -23.09 4.68
C TRP A 276 -0.63 -22.16 5.86
N VAL A 277 -1.07 -22.57 7.05
CA VAL A 277 -1.01 -21.76 8.28
C VAL A 277 0.42 -21.48 8.76
N ASP A 278 1.39 -22.32 8.40
CA ASP A 278 2.81 -22.23 8.79
C ASP A 278 3.74 -21.79 7.64
N SER A 279 3.19 -21.17 6.60
CA SER A 279 4.07 -20.59 5.58
C SER A 279 4.79 -19.36 6.15
N ARG A 280 6.06 -19.13 5.78
CA ARG A 280 6.84 -17.92 6.17
C ARG A 280 6.14 -16.60 5.84
N THR A 281 5.19 -16.61 4.90
CA THR A 281 4.37 -15.43 4.56
C THR A 281 3.06 -15.34 5.33
N ALA A 282 2.74 -16.35 6.12
CA ALA A 282 1.55 -16.44 6.95
C ALA A 282 1.86 -16.27 8.44
N GLU A 283 3.11 -16.01 8.82
CA GLU A 283 3.47 -15.67 10.19
C GLU A 283 2.65 -14.46 10.65
N PRO A 284 1.95 -14.56 11.81
CA PRO A 284 1.27 -13.44 12.42
C PRO A 284 2.25 -12.30 12.68
N LYS A 285 1.94 -11.11 12.18
CA LYS A 285 2.84 -9.96 12.26
C LYS A 285 2.06 -8.66 12.27
N LEU A 286 2.42 -7.76 13.18
CA LEU A 286 2.01 -6.36 13.09
C LEU A 286 3.01 -5.58 12.22
N ILE A 287 2.49 -4.78 11.30
CA ILE A 287 3.28 -4.06 10.29
C ILE A 287 3.06 -2.56 10.47
N PHE A 288 4.14 -1.82 10.72
CA PHE A 288 4.15 -0.37 10.71
C PHE A 288 4.27 0.10 9.26
N LEU A 289 3.29 0.90 8.79
CA LEU A 289 3.29 1.40 7.41
C LEU A 289 4.29 2.53 7.20
N GLU A 290 4.71 3.19 8.28
CA GLU A 290 5.74 4.23 8.33
C GLU A 290 6.59 4.06 9.60
N PRO A 291 7.79 4.68 9.66
CA PRO A 291 8.55 4.73 10.90
C PRO A 291 7.70 5.26 12.05
N TYR A 292 7.87 4.67 13.23
CA TYR A 292 7.15 5.10 14.42
C TYR A 292 7.48 6.56 14.75
N GLN A 293 6.44 7.34 15.08
CA GLN A 293 6.51 8.75 15.43
C GLN A 293 5.88 8.94 16.82
N PRO A 294 6.67 9.39 17.83
CA PRO A 294 6.15 9.65 19.16
C PRO A 294 4.96 10.61 19.18
N GLY A 295 3.97 10.34 20.04
CA GLY A 295 2.77 11.17 20.22
C GLY A 295 1.66 10.91 19.21
N LYS A 296 1.87 10.02 18.22
CA LYS A 296 0.82 9.59 17.29
C LYS A 296 0.07 8.38 17.83
N ILE A 297 -1.26 8.43 17.75
CA ILE A 297 -2.16 7.37 18.20
C ILE A 297 -2.13 6.21 17.20
N PRO A 298 -1.88 4.96 17.62
CA PRO A 298 -1.95 3.82 16.71
C PRO A 298 -3.36 3.59 16.17
N LEU A 299 -3.48 3.56 14.85
CA LEU A 299 -4.66 3.12 14.11
C LEU A 299 -4.33 1.77 13.47
N VAL A 300 -4.94 0.70 13.99
CA VAL A 300 -4.60 -0.67 13.61
C VAL A 300 -5.70 -1.27 12.74
N PHE A 301 -5.33 -1.64 11.51
CA PHE A 301 -6.22 -2.31 10.58
C PHE A 301 -6.13 -3.84 10.71
N VAL A 302 -7.28 -4.50 10.89
CA VAL A 302 -7.38 -5.96 11.07
C VAL A 302 -8.27 -6.56 9.98
N HIS A 303 -7.65 -7.20 8.97
CA HIS A 303 -8.37 -7.75 7.81
C HIS A 303 -9.18 -9.01 8.15
N GLY A 304 -10.09 -9.41 7.25
CA GLY A 304 -11.01 -10.53 7.42
C GLY A 304 -10.50 -11.87 6.86
N LEU A 305 -11.42 -12.85 6.76
CA LEU A 305 -11.16 -14.17 6.18
C LEU A 305 -10.77 -14.08 4.69
N LEU A 306 -9.85 -14.93 4.22
CA LEU A 306 -9.42 -15.00 2.80
C LEU A 306 -8.95 -13.63 2.25
N SER A 307 -8.28 -12.85 3.09
CA SER A 307 -7.76 -11.52 2.74
C SER A 307 -6.38 -11.27 3.32
N ASP A 308 -5.83 -10.09 3.09
CA ASP A 308 -4.54 -9.64 3.60
C ASP A 308 -4.57 -8.10 3.83
N PRO A 309 -3.56 -7.50 4.48
CA PRO A 309 -3.54 -6.07 4.81
C PRO A 309 -3.79 -5.11 3.64
N MET A 310 -3.50 -5.50 2.40
CA MET A 310 -3.65 -4.63 1.23
C MET A 310 -5.12 -4.32 0.90
N THR A 311 -6.09 -5.02 1.49
CA THR A 311 -7.51 -4.65 1.34
C THR A 311 -7.83 -3.27 1.92
N TRP A 312 -7.00 -2.77 2.84
CA TRP A 312 -7.18 -1.47 3.48
C TRP A 312 -6.68 -0.28 2.66
N ALA A 313 -6.10 -0.49 1.47
CA ALA A 313 -5.45 0.57 0.69
C ALA A 313 -6.35 1.80 0.49
N GLU A 314 -7.62 1.61 0.09
CA GLU A 314 -8.59 2.72 -0.08
C GLU A 314 -8.79 3.52 1.21
N LEU A 315 -9.13 2.83 2.30
CA LEU A 315 -9.40 3.48 3.58
C LEU A 315 -8.16 4.18 4.13
N TYR A 316 -7.00 3.54 4.00
CA TYR A 316 -5.71 4.11 4.39
C TYR A 316 -5.44 5.41 3.64
N GLU A 317 -5.59 5.44 2.31
CA GLU A 317 -5.37 6.68 1.54
C GLU A 317 -6.40 7.76 1.90
N SER A 318 -7.69 7.40 2.06
CA SER A 318 -8.74 8.34 2.46
C SER A 318 -8.49 8.97 3.83
N ILE A 319 -7.86 8.26 4.77
CA ILE A 319 -7.50 8.82 6.08
C ILE A 319 -6.19 9.62 5.98
N LYS A 320 -5.19 9.09 5.28
CA LYS A 320 -3.85 9.69 5.21
C LYS A 320 -3.83 11.02 4.43
N ILE A 321 -4.74 11.21 3.48
CA ILE A 321 -4.85 12.48 2.75
C ILE A 321 -5.33 13.64 3.64
N ASP A 322 -6.00 13.33 4.76
CA ASP A 322 -6.47 14.31 5.73
C ASP A 322 -5.30 14.75 6.66
N PRO A 323 -4.86 16.03 6.61
CA PRO A 323 -3.75 16.52 7.43
C PRO A 323 -3.99 16.35 8.93
N GLU A 324 -5.21 16.61 9.40
CA GLU A 324 -5.56 16.53 10.82
C GLU A 324 -5.39 15.10 11.34
N LEU A 325 -5.73 14.10 10.53
CA LEU A 325 -5.62 12.70 10.91
C LEU A 325 -4.21 12.16 10.70
N ARG A 326 -3.55 12.43 9.57
CA ARG A 326 -2.20 11.89 9.32
C ARG A 326 -1.17 12.37 10.34
N ASP A 327 -1.34 13.58 10.86
CA ASP A 327 -0.41 14.17 11.83
C ASP A 327 -0.64 13.64 13.25
N ARG A 328 -1.79 12.99 13.50
CA ARG A 328 -2.19 12.49 14.82
C ARG A 328 -2.26 10.97 14.93
N TYR A 329 -2.31 10.25 13.81
CA TYR A 329 -2.40 8.80 13.79
C TYR A 329 -1.18 8.12 13.17
N GLN A 330 -0.76 7.03 13.80
CA GLN A 330 0.27 6.12 13.32
C GLN A 330 -0.42 4.88 12.73
N PHE A 331 -0.20 4.60 11.44
CA PHE A 331 -0.91 3.51 10.75
C PHE A 331 -0.19 2.17 10.89
N TRP A 332 -0.90 1.18 11.43
CA TRP A 332 -0.45 -0.21 11.55
C TRP A 332 -1.43 -1.15 10.87
N ALA A 333 -0.94 -2.30 10.40
CA ALA A 333 -1.79 -3.35 9.85
C ALA A 333 -1.36 -4.72 10.38
N PHE A 334 -2.34 -5.55 10.72
CA PHE A 334 -2.08 -6.90 11.22
C PHE A 334 -2.25 -7.93 10.11
N GLN A 335 -1.20 -8.72 9.86
CA GLN A 335 -1.19 -9.85 8.95
C GLN A 335 -1.25 -11.15 9.74
N TYR A 336 -2.10 -12.10 9.33
CA TYR A 336 -2.23 -13.38 10.01
C TYR A 336 -2.79 -14.48 9.09
N PRO A 337 -2.58 -15.78 9.41
CA PRO A 337 -3.13 -16.89 8.64
C PRO A 337 -4.63 -17.00 8.91
N THR A 338 -5.47 -16.58 7.97
CA THR A 338 -6.92 -16.54 8.19
C THR A 338 -7.57 -17.93 8.24
N GLY A 339 -6.85 -19.00 7.88
CA GLY A 339 -7.34 -20.39 7.99
C GLY A 339 -7.26 -20.93 9.42
N ALA A 340 -6.27 -20.47 10.21
CA ALA A 340 -6.13 -20.83 11.61
C ALA A 340 -7.36 -20.39 12.41
N VAL A 341 -7.70 -21.10 13.48
CA VAL A 341 -8.78 -20.71 14.41
C VAL A 341 -8.63 -19.24 14.83
N PHE A 342 -9.67 -18.42 14.67
CA PHE A 342 -9.55 -16.97 14.89
C PHE A 342 -9.16 -16.61 16.32
N LEU A 343 -9.44 -17.49 17.32
CA LEU A 343 -8.99 -17.33 18.69
C LEU A 343 -7.45 -17.31 18.80
N ARG A 344 -6.76 -18.17 18.03
CA ARG A 344 -5.29 -18.17 17.95
C ARG A 344 -4.80 -16.88 17.30
N SER A 345 -5.45 -16.43 16.23
CA SER A 345 -5.13 -15.16 15.58
C SER A 345 -5.35 -13.95 16.48
N ALA A 346 -6.38 -13.96 17.32
CA ALA A 346 -6.64 -12.93 18.32
C ALA A 346 -5.61 -12.93 19.46
N ALA A 347 -5.15 -14.11 19.90
CA ALA A 347 -4.04 -14.23 20.85
C ALA A 347 -2.73 -13.70 20.26
N ASN A 348 -2.45 -14.01 19.00
CA ASN A 348 -1.30 -13.47 18.28
C ASN A 348 -1.39 -11.94 18.14
N LEU A 349 -2.57 -11.39 17.85
CA LEU A 349 -2.78 -9.96 17.79
C LEU A 349 -2.47 -9.29 19.13
N ARG A 350 -2.93 -9.85 20.27
CA ARG A 350 -2.59 -9.35 21.61
C ARG A 350 -1.08 -9.26 21.80
N ARG A 351 -0.37 -10.38 21.57
CA ARG A 351 1.10 -10.45 21.73
C ARG A 351 1.83 -9.46 20.83
N GLU A 352 1.38 -9.30 19.59
CA GLU A 352 1.99 -8.39 18.63
C GLU A 352 1.71 -6.91 18.96
N LEU A 353 0.53 -6.58 19.49
CA LEU A 353 0.23 -5.24 19.99
C LEU A 353 1.12 -4.89 21.20
N ASP A 354 1.22 -5.78 22.19
CA ASP A 354 2.05 -5.55 23.38
C ASP A 354 3.53 -5.42 23.01
N ALA A 355 4.01 -6.28 22.10
CA ALA A 355 5.38 -6.19 21.60
C ALA A 355 5.64 -4.91 20.79
N ALA A 356 4.66 -4.43 20.03
CA ALA A 356 4.77 -3.18 19.29
C ALA A 356 4.85 -1.98 20.21
N VAL A 357 4.04 -1.94 21.28
CA VAL A 357 4.13 -0.90 22.32
C VAL A 357 5.50 -0.92 22.98
N ALA A 358 5.94 -2.09 23.47
CA ALA A 358 7.23 -2.21 24.14
C ALA A 358 8.43 -1.86 23.24
N CYS A 359 8.31 -2.07 21.92
CA CYS A 359 9.34 -1.69 20.97
C CYS A 359 9.31 -0.20 20.62
N ALA A 360 8.13 0.39 20.52
CA ALA A 360 7.95 1.80 20.16
C ALA A 360 8.30 2.73 21.34
N ASP A 361 7.93 2.33 22.56
CA ASP A 361 8.11 3.10 23.78
C ASP A 361 8.62 2.20 24.94
N PRO A 362 9.92 1.87 24.94
CA PRO A 362 10.51 1.02 25.98
C PRO A 362 10.45 1.63 27.39
N GLU A 363 10.35 2.96 27.49
CA GLU A 363 10.33 3.69 28.76
C GLU A 363 8.92 3.97 29.28
N GLY A 364 7.87 3.76 28.47
CA GLY A 364 6.48 3.99 28.84
C GLY A 364 6.09 5.48 28.91
N CYS A 365 6.74 6.32 28.12
CA CYS A 365 6.59 7.77 28.12
C CYS A 365 5.60 8.31 27.07
N ASP A 366 5.16 7.51 26.09
CA ASP A 366 4.22 7.95 25.05
C ASP A 366 2.77 7.58 25.41
N PRO A 367 1.97 8.52 25.96
CA PRO A 367 0.59 8.25 26.31
C PRO A 367 -0.31 7.98 25.08
N ALA A 368 0.11 8.37 23.87
CA ALA A 368 -0.67 8.16 22.66
C ALA A 368 -0.79 6.67 22.31
N LEU A 369 0.20 5.86 22.67
CA LEU A 369 0.16 4.41 22.51
C LEU A 369 -0.94 3.75 23.35
N SER A 370 -1.43 4.41 24.40
CA SER A 370 -2.56 3.92 25.21
C SER A 370 -3.92 4.45 24.76
N GLN A 371 -4.00 5.07 23.58
CA GLN A 371 -5.22 5.60 22.97
C GLN A 371 -5.57 4.87 21.67
N MET A 372 -5.10 3.65 21.45
CA MET A 372 -5.21 2.95 20.17
C MET A 372 -6.65 2.80 19.68
N VAL A 373 -6.79 2.79 18.36
CA VAL A 373 -8.04 2.53 17.65
C VAL A 373 -7.88 1.29 16.78
N LEU A 374 -8.76 0.30 16.95
CA LEU A 374 -8.83 -0.87 16.07
C LEU A 374 -9.92 -0.68 15.01
N VAL A 375 -9.63 -1.02 13.76
CA VAL A 375 -10.60 -1.09 12.67
C VAL A 375 -10.58 -2.50 12.08
N GLY A 376 -11.65 -3.25 12.31
CA GLY A 376 -11.77 -4.64 11.92
C GLY A 376 -12.83 -4.85 10.85
N HIS A 377 -12.46 -5.49 9.73
CA HIS A 377 -13.41 -5.90 8.69
C HIS A 377 -13.73 -7.39 8.81
N SER A 378 -15.01 -7.74 8.71
CA SER A 378 -15.46 -9.14 8.71
C SER A 378 -14.93 -9.89 9.93
N MET A 379 -14.29 -11.04 9.75
CA MET A 379 -13.65 -11.81 10.83
C MET A 379 -12.61 -11.00 11.62
N GLY A 380 -11.94 -10.02 11.00
CA GLY A 380 -11.00 -9.12 11.69
C GLY A 380 -11.67 -8.26 12.77
N GLY A 381 -12.96 -7.99 12.63
CA GLY A 381 -13.76 -7.38 13.70
C GLY A 381 -13.96 -8.30 14.89
N LEU A 382 -14.06 -9.62 14.71
CA LEU A 382 -14.10 -10.57 15.83
C LEU A 382 -12.78 -10.59 16.57
N LEU A 383 -11.64 -10.61 15.86
CA LEU A 383 -10.31 -10.49 16.47
C LEU A 383 -10.21 -9.20 17.29
N SER A 384 -10.69 -8.09 16.73
CA SER A 384 -10.70 -6.77 17.38
C SER A 384 -11.59 -6.75 18.62
N LYS A 385 -12.77 -7.38 18.58
CA LYS A 385 -13.65 -7.53 19.74
C LYS A 385 -12.92 -8.24 20.88
N LEU A 386 -12.21 -9.33 20.59
CA LEU A 386 -11.46 -10.09 21.59
C LEU A 386 -10.26 -9.33 22.20
N GLN A 387 -9.89 -8.16 21.67
CA GLN A 387 -8.88 -7.29 22.28
C GLN A 387 -9.48 -6.35 23.32
N VAL A 388 -10.80 -6.16 23.33
CA VAL A 388 -11.49 -5.15 24.14
C VAL A 388 -12.53 -5.74 25.07
N THR A 389 -12.60 -7.06 25.18
CA THR A 389 -13.53 -7.80 26.05
C THR A 389 -12.74 -8.66 27.04
N SER A 390 -13.28 -8.87 28.25
CA SER A 390 -12.79 -9.94 29.14
C SER A 390 -13.53 -11.23 28.81
N SER A 391 -12.79 -12.33 28.67
CA SER A 391 -13.40 -13.64 28.39
C SER A 391 -13.95 -14.32 29.64
N GLY A 392 -13.38 -14.03 30.81
CA GLY A 392 -13.59 -14.84 32.02
C GLY A 392 -13.38 -16.32 31.70
N ASP A 393 -14.38 -17.15 32.03
CA ASP A 393 -14.41 -18.57 31.65
C ASP A 393 -15.48 -18.90 30.58
N GLN A 394 -16.17 -17.89 30.04
CA GLN A 394 -17.33 -18.10 29.16
C GLN A 394 -16.95 -18.81 27.85
N LEU A 395 -15.85 -18.36 27.21
CA LEU A 395 -15.36 -19.00 25.98
C LEU A 395 -14.84 -20.41 26.26
N TRP A 396 -14.17 -20.62 27.38
CA TRP A 396 -13.66 -21.93 27.77
C TRP A 396 -14.79 -22.95 28.01
N ARG A 397 -15.86 -22.56 28.71
CA ARG A 397 -17.04 -23.42 28.95
C ARG A 397 -17.75 -23.83 27.66
N SER A 398 -17.67 -22.99 26.62
CA SER A 398 -18.14 -23.32 25.28
C SER A 398 -17.21 -24.27 24.52
N PHE A 399 -15.96 -24.46 24.95
CA PHE A 399 -14.98 -25.37 24.33
C PHE A 399 -14.87 -26.71 25.06
N ALA A 400 -14.85 -26.70 26.40
CA ALA A 400 -14.71 -27.88 27.26
C ALA A 400 -15.68 -27.86 28.44
N ASN A 401 -16.08 -29.03 28.92
CA ASN A 401 -17.00 -29.18 30.06
C ASN A 401 -16.31 -29.26 31.44
N ARG A 402 -14.99 -29.07 31.50
CA ARG A 402 -14.16 -29.11 32.71
C ARG A 402 -13.15 -27.96 32.73
N PRO A 403 -12.67 -27.50 33.89
CA PRO A 403 -11.61 -26.47 33.98
C PRO A 403 -10.32 -26.89 33.27
N LEU A 404 -9.60 -25.94 32.69
CA LEU A 404 -8.35 -26.18 31.93
C LEU A 404 -7.29 -26.86 32.79
N GLU A 405 -7.17 -26.45 34.05
CA GLU A 405 -6.20 -26.96 35.03
C GLU A 405 -6.44 -28.44 35.37
N SER A 406 -7.66 -28.93 35.13
CA SER A 406 -8.01 -30.33 35.36
C SER A 406 -7.70 -31.23 34.17
N LEU A 407 -7.27 -30.67 33.03
CA LEU A 407 -7.04 -31.41 31.80
C LEU A 407 -5.58 -31.87 31.70
N GLN A 408 -5.40 -33.04 31.10
CA GLN A 408 -4.07 -33.55 30.77
C GLN A 408 -3.60 -32.89 29.47
N ALA A 409 -2.70 -31.90 29.58
CA ALA A 409 -2.12 -31.19 28.44
C ALA A 409 -0.60 -31.06 28.63
N SER A 410 0.16 -31.04 27.53
CA SER A 410 1.56 -30.61 27.58
C SER A 410 1.62 -29.12 27.94
N PRO A 411 2.75 -28.62 28.49
CA PRO A 411 2.90 -27.19 28.79
C PRO A 411 2.60 -26.30 27.57
N LEU A 412 3.10 -26.69 26.39
CA LEU A 412 2.85 -25.97 25.15
C LEU A 412 1.36 -25.90 24.78
N VAL A 413 0.62 -27.01 24.90
CA VAL A 413 -0.83 -27.03 24.60
C VAL A 413 -1.60 -26.24 25.65
N HIS A 414 -1.24 -26.40 26.92
CA HIS A 414 -1.83 -25.64 28.02
C HIS A 414 -1.69 -24.13 27.79
N ASP A 415 -0.48 -23.65 27.51
CA ASP A 415 -0.20 -22.22 27.29
C ASP A 415 -0.96 -21.69 26.05
N ARG A 416 -1.00 -22.46 24.96
CA ARG A 416 -1.78 -22.11 23.77
C ARG A 416 -3.28 -21.97 24.07
N LEU A 417 -3.85 -22.90 24.85
CA LEU A 417 -5.26 -22.83 25.26
C LEU A 417 -5.48 -21.66 26.23
N GLN A 418 -4.57 -21.43 27.17
CA GLN A 418 -4.62 -20.31 28.10
C GLN A 418 -4.72 -18.99 27.33
N GLU A 419 -3.78 -18.73 26.42
CA GLU A 419 -3.75 -17.51 25.61
C GLU A 419 -4.98 -17.34 24.72
N MET A 420 -5.58 -18.44 24.24
CA MET A 420 -6.75 -18.41 23.37
C MET A 420 -8.06 -18.14 24.09
N PHE A 421 -8.23 -18.63 25.32
CA PHE A 421 -9.52 -18.64 26.03
C PHE A 421 -9.59 -17.72 27.23
N PHE A 422 -8.47 -17.34 27.84
CA PHE A 422 -8.40 -16.54 29.05
C PHE A 422 -7.62 -15.26 28.80
N PHE A 423 -8.33 -14.14 28.72
CA PHE A 423 -7.74 -12.83 28.45
C PHE A 423 -8.64 -11.70 28.94
N ASP A 424 -8.01 -10.56 29.19
CA ASP A 424 -8.66 -9.31 29.56
C ASP A 424 -8.52 -8.25 28.45
N PRO A 425 -9.34 -7.19 28.48
CA PRO A 425 -9.23 -6.08 27.55
C PRO A 425 -7.83 -5.45 27.59
N SER A 426 -7.26 -5.16 26.41
CA SER A 426 -5.98 -4.48 26.31
C SER A 426 -6.04 -3.10 26.98
N PRO A 427 -5.05 -2.74 27.82
CA PRO A 427 -4.99 -1.43 28.44
C PRO A 427 -4.70 -0.32 27.41
N HIS A 428 -4.27 -0.67 26.20
CA HIS A 428 -3.85 0.28 25.18
C HIS A 428 -4.96 0.74 24.23
N ILE A 429 -6.08 0.02 24.20
CA ILE A 429 -7.16 0.28 23.24
C ILE A 429 -8.25 1.11 23.89
N ARG A 430 -8.73 2.13 23.18
CA ARG A 430 -9.82 3.01 23.63
C ARG A 430 -10.98 3.10 22.65
N ARG A 431 -10.82 2.57 21.43
CA ARG A 431 -11.88 2.58 20.43
C ARG A 431 -11.79 1.40 19.46
N VAL A 432 -12.93 0.87 19.04
CA VAL A 432 -13.04 -0.17 18.03
C VAL A 432 -14.12 0.16 17.01
N VAL A 433 -13.83 -0.08 15.72
CA VAL A 433 -14.77 0.08 14.60
C VAL A 433 -14.94 -1.27 13.92
N PHE A 434 -16.16 -1.81 13.96
CA PHE A 434 -16.55 -3.04 13.30
C PHE A 434 -17.12 -2.71 11.92
N ILE A 435 -16.61 -3.35 10.87
CA ILE A 435 -17.08 -3.16 9.48
C ILE A 435 -17.55 -4.52 8.95
N GLY A 436 -18.85 -4.72 8.78
CA GLY A 436 -19.44 -5.97 8.30
C GLY A 436 -19.05 -7.19 9.15
N THR A 437 -18.93 -7.04 10.46
CA THR A 437 -18.39 -8.08 11.35
C THR A 437 -19.45 -9.12 11.72
N PRO A 438 -19.26 -10.42 11.49
CA PRO A 438 -20.28 -11.44 11.78
C PRO A 438 -20.32 -11.82 13.27
N HIS A 439 -20.81 -10.92 14.14
CA HIS A 439 -20.86 -11.15 15.59
C HIS A 439 -21.72 -12.38 15.97
N ASN A 440 -22.77 -12.68 15.21
CA ASN A 440 -23.62 -13.86 15.37
C ASN A 440 -23.44 -14.90 14.23
N GLY A 441 -22.31 -14.84 13.52
CA GLY A 441 -22.00 -15.74 12.39
C GLY A 441 -22.48 -15.26 11.03
N SER A 442 -22.18 -16.03 9.99
CA SER A 442 -22.51 -15.64 8.61
C SER A 442 -23.21 -16.76 7.86
N SER A 443 -24.06 -16.39 6.91
CA SER A 443 -24.73 -17.37 6.03
C SER A 443 -23.74 -18.00 5.05
N LEU A 444 -22.61 -17.35 4.75
CA LEU A 444 -21.56 -17.91 3.90
C LEU A 444 -20.87 -19.14 4.54
N ALA A 445 -20.73 -19.16 5.87
CA ALA A 445 -20.23 -20.33 6.60
C ALA A 445 -21.16 -21.55 6.47
N THR A 446 -22.44 -21.34 6.14
CA THR A 446 -23.42 -22.43 5.94
C THR A 446 -23.37 -23.06 4.53
N ARG A 447 -22.62 -22.49 3.57
CA ARG A 447 -22.47 -23.06 2.21
C ARG A 447 -21.60 -24.32 2.21
N SER A 448 -21.86 -25.22 1.25
CA SER A 448 -20.95 -26.30 0.86
C SER A 448 -19.55 -25.80 0.50
N ILE A 449 -19.43 -24.56 -0.01
CA ILE A 449 -18.15 -23.90 -0.34
C ILE A 449 -17.40 -23.43 0.93
N GLY A 450 -18.12 -22.91 1.94
CA GLY A 450 -17.53 -22.57 3.25
C GLY A 450 -17.01 -23.83 3.95
N ARG A 451 -17.85 -24.86 4.06
CA ARG A 451 -17.42 -26.18 4.58
C ARG A 451 -16.31 -26.81 3.76
N LEU A 452 -16.34 -26.74 2.42
CA LEU A 452 -15.27 -27.27 1.57
C LEU A 452 -13.96 -26.51 1.78
N SER A 453 -14.02 -25.19 2.01
CA SER A 453 -12.83 -24.38 2.29
C SER A 453 -12.14 -24.75 3.61
N SER A 454 -12.87 -25.19 4.63
CA SER A 454 -12.26 -25.65 5.89
C SER A 454 -11.49 -26.96 5.75
N TYR A 455 -11.84 -27.83 4.79
CA TYR A 455 -11.07 -29.04 4.49
C TYR A 455 -9.77 -28.78 3.73
N ILE A 456 -9.63 -27.60 3.11
CA ILE A 456 -8.42 -27.25 2.34
C ILE A 456 -7.36 -26.64 3.27
N VAL A 457 -7.74 -26.13 4.44
CA VAL A 457 -6.80 -25.62 5.44
C VAL A 457 -5.93 -26.77 5.96
N ARG A 458 -4.61 -26.58 5.89
CA ARG A 458 -3.61 -27.53 6.37
C ARG A 458 -2.92 -26.94 7.60
N MET A 459 -3.13 -27.62 8.72
CA MET A 459 -2.37 -27.37 9.94
C MET A 459 -1.01 -28.11 9.87
N PRO A 460 0.03 -27.61 10.56
CA PRO A 460 1.28 -28.34 10.67
C PRO A 460 1.07 -29.71 11.33
N ASP A 461 1.75 -30.75 10.83
CA ASP A 461 1.61 -32.11 11.37
C ASP A 461 1.96 -32.19 12.86
N ALA A 462 2.85 -31.31 13.35
CA ALA A 462 3.18 -31.21 14.75
C ALA A 462 1.98 -30.74 15.59
N ASP A 463 1.28 -29.69 15.15
CA ASP A 463 0.10 -29.16 15.82
C ASP A 463 -1.03 -30.23 15.84
N GLU A 464 -1.25 -30.93 14.71
CA GLU A 464 -2.25 -32.02 14.63
C GLU A 464 -1.94 -33.19 15.57
N ARG A 465 -0.67 -33.59 15.68
CA ARG A 465 -0.24 -34.65 16.61
C ARG A 465 -0.43 -34.24 18.07
N GLU A 466 -0.05 -33.02 18.43
CA GLU A 466 -0.24 -32.48 19.78
C GLU A 466 -1.71 -32.42 20.16
N TYR A 467 -2.55 -31.92 19.25
CA TYR A 467 -3.98 -31.81 19.49
C TYR A 467 -4.64 -33.19 19.60
N SER A 468 -4.25 -34.14 18.75
CA SER A 468 -4.75 -35.52 18.82
C SER A 468 -4.38 -36.21 20.14
N ALA A 469 -3.15 -36.02 20.62
CA ALA A 469 -2.72 -36.53 21.92
C ALA A 469 -3.50 -35.89 23.08
N PHE A 470 -3.74 -34.58 23.02
CA PHE A 470 -4.57 -33.85 23.97
C PHE A 470 -6.01 -34.39 24.01
N LEU A 471 -6.64 -34.63 22.86
CA LEU A 471 -7.98 -35.21 22.79
C LEU A 471 -8.02 -36.63 23.37
N ALA A 472 -7.03 -37.47 23.03
CA ALA A 472 -6.94 -38.84 23.54
C ALA A 472 -6.79 -38.90 25.06
N ALA A 473 -6.07 -37.95 25.66
CA ALA A 473 -5.89 -37.85 27.11
C ALA A 473 -7.12 -37.30 27.86
N ASN A 474 -8.07 -36.69 27.15
CA ASN A 474 -9.26 -36.03 27.73
C ASN A 474 -10.57 -36.49 27.05
N PRO A 475 -10.91 -37.80 27.10
CA PRO A 475 -12.07 -38.34 26.38
C PRO A 475 -13.39 -37.76 26.90
N GLY A 476 -14.24 -37.30 25.99
CA GLY A 476 -15.58 -36.76 26.31
C GLY A 476 -15.60 -35.39 26.99
N VAL A 477 -14.44 -34.72 27.08
CA VAL A 477 -14.32 -33.40 27.73
C VAL A 477 -14.55 -32.26 26.75
N ILE A 478 -13.98 -32.37 25.55
CA ILE A 478 -14.05 -31.34 24.51
C ILE A 478 -15.39 -31.45 23.78
N HIS A 479 -16.03 -30.31 23.52
CA HIS A 479 -17.32 -30.26 22.85
C HIS A 479 -17.22 -30.74 21.38
N PRO A 480 -18.31 -31.30 20.81
CA PRO A 480 -18.26 -32.03 19.53
C PRO A 480 -17.67 -31.27 18.34
N PHE A 481 -17.81 -29.95 18.28
CA PHE A 481 -17.29 -29.13 17.17
C PHE A 481 -15.74 -29.09 17.13
N ALA A 482 -15.08 -29.36 18.27
CA ALA A 482 -13.62 -29.36 18.41
C ALA A 482 -13.06 -30.75 18.77
N ALA A 483 -13.91 -31.76 18.99
CA ALA A 483 -13.49 -33.09 19.44
C ALA A 483 -12.93 -34.01 18.33
N ARG A 484 -12.89 -33.57 17.06
CA ARG A 484 -12.46 -34.40 15.91
C ARG A 484 -11.16 -33.96 15.26
N ARG A 485 -10.97 -32.65 15.12
CA ARG A 485 -9.80 -32.00 14.52
C ARG A 485 -9.67 -30.60 15.10
N ILE A 486 -8.52 -29.96 14.88
CA ILE A 486 -8.36 -28.55 15.20
C ILE A 486 -9.41 -27.75 14.40
N PRO A 487 -10.29 -26.96 15.05
CA PRO A 487 -11.26 -26.13 14.34
C PRO A 487 -10.55 -25.09 13.46
N THR A 488 -11.08 -24.84 12.26
CA THR A 488 -10.63 -23.71 11.43
C THR A 488 -11.41 -22.45 11.77
N SER A 489 -10.94 -21.28 11.32
CA SER A 489 -11.75 -20.05 11.40
C SER A 489 -13.12 -20.18 10.75
N VAL A 490 -13.23 -20.97 9.67
CA VAL A 490 -14.50 -21.17 8.97
C VAL A 490 -15.48 -22.00 9.80
N ASP A 491 -14.99 -23.06 10.45
CA ASP A 491 -15.82 -23.89 11.35
C ASP A 491 -16.33 -23.07 12.55
N MET A 492 -15.56 -22.05 12.97
CA MET A 492 -15.90 -21.17 14.09
C MET A 492 -16.88 -20.05 13.72
N LEU A 493 -17.04 -19.74 12.42
CA LEU A 493 -17.98 -18.73 11.91
C LEU A 493 -19.36 -19.30 11.60
N GLU A 494 -19.58 -20.62 11.78
CA GLU A 494 -20.90 -21.22 11.66
C GLU A 494 -21.85 -20.62 12.72
N PRO A 495 -23.07 -20.17 12.37
CA PRO A 495 -23.99 -19.51 13.31
C PRO A 495 -24.33 -20.31 14.57
N ASN A 496 -24.28 -21.64 14.50
CA ASN A 496 -24.58 -22.52 15.63
C ASN A 496 -23.34 -22.88 16.47
N ASN A 497 -22.19 -22.25 16.22
CA ASN A 497 -20.98 -22.51 16.97
C ASN A 497 -21.10 -21.95 18.41
N PRO A 498 -20.92 -22.77 19.47
CA PRO A 498 -21.06 -22.33 20.86
C PRO A 498 -20.10 -21.20 21.27
N ILE A 499 -18.92 -21.12 20.65
CA ILE A 499 -17.94 -20.07 20.92
C ILE A 499 -18.44 -18.73 20.38
N LEU A 500 -19.03 -18.74 19.19
CA LEU A 500 -19.54 -17.53 18.58
C LEU A 500 -20.74 -16.97 19.35
N GLY A 501 -21.64 -17.85 19.79
CA GLY A 501 -22.74 -17.48 20.69
C GLY A 501 -22.27 -16.88 22.01
N ALA A 502 -21.27 -17.49 22.66
CA ALA A 502 -20.67 -16.93 23.88
C ALA A 502 -20.01 -15.57 23.62
N MET A 503 -19.25 -15.44 22.52
CA MET A 503 -18.56 -14.21 22.15
C MET A 503 -19.52 -13.06 21.79
N ALA A 504 -20.70 -13.35 21.22
CA ALA A 504 -21.70 -12.33 20.88
C ALA A 504 -22.12 -11.51 22.11
N HIS A 505 -22.18 -12.15 23.28
CA HIS A 505 -22.63 -11.54 24.54
C HIS A 505 -21.51 -10.91 25.38
N LEU A 506 -20.25 -11.04 24.98
CA LEU A 506 -19.15 -10.36 25.67
C LEU A 506 -19.22 -8.85 25.42
N PRO A 507 -19.43 -8.03 26.47
CA PRO A 507 -19.44 -6.57 26.34
C PRO A 507 -18.01 -6.04 26.19
N ALA A 508 -17.85 -4.99 25.39
CA ALA A 508 -16.60 -4.24 25.39
C ALA A 508 -16.34 -3.61 26.78
N ALA A 509 -15.08 -3.43 27.13
CA ALA A 509 -14.69 -2.75 28.36
C ALA A 509 -15.33 -1.35 28.43
N PRO A 510 -15.77 -0.88 29.61
CA PRO A 510 -16.46 0.41 29.74
C PRO A 510 -15.65 1.62 29.25
N CYS A 511 -14.32 1.51 29.22
CA CYS A 511 -13.41 2.56 28.71
C CYS A 511 -13.20 2.52 27.18
N VAL A 512 -13.86 1.60 26.47
CA VAL A 512 -13.72 1.43 25.02
C VAL A 512 -15.01 1.85 24.31
N ALA A 513 -14.91 2.84 23.43
CA ALA A 513 -15.99 3.20 22.52
C ALA A 513 -16.06 2.22 21.34
N ALA A 514 -17.22 1.63 21.08
CA ALA A 514 -17.43 0.70 19.97
C ALA A 514 -18.34 1.33 18.91
N HIS A 515 -18.06 1.06 17.63
CA HIS A 515 -18.86 1.54 16.49
C HIS A 515 -19.11 0.40 15.51
N SER A 516 -20.26 0.41 14.82
CA SER A 516 -20.56 -0.58 13.77
C SER A 516 -20.91 0.08 12.43
N ILE A 517 -20.35 -0.44 11.35
CA ILE A 517 -20.67 -0.09 9.97
C ILE A 517 -21.20 -1.38 9.32
N VAL A 518 -22.47 -1.38 8.97
CA VAL A 518 -23.25 -2.54 8.54
C VAL A 518 -23.56 -2.42 7.05
N GLY A 519 -23.13 -3.40 6.26
CA GLY A 519 -23.42 -3.42 4.83
C GLY A 519 -24.84 -3.94 4.53
N THR A 520 -25.48 -3.34 3.52
CA THR A 520 -26.85 -3.67 3.12
C THR A 520 -27.05 -3.86 1.62
N GLY A 521 -25.97 -3.87 0.83
CA GLY A 521 -26.00 -3.96 -0.64
C GLY A 521 -26.37 -5.34 -1.19
N GLY A 522 -26.87 -6.25 -0.36
CA GLY A 522 -27.25 -7.59 -0.77
C GLY A 522 -28.34 -8.21 0.10
N CYS A 523 -28.61 -9.48 -0.15
CA CYS A 523 -29.52 -10.29 0.65
C CYS A 523 -28.90 -11.65 0.94
N THR A 524 -29.22 -12.21 2.11
CA THR A 524 -28.90 -13.61 2.40
C THR A 524 -29.73 -14.52 1.49
N LEU A 525 -29.39 -15.81 1.44
CA LEU A 525 -30.21 -16.78 0.71
C LEU A 525 -31.64 -16.89 1.26
N ARG A 526 -31.85 -16.54 2.53
CA ARG A 526 -33.18 -16.45 3.16
C ARG A 526 -33.90 -15.14 2.83
N ARG A 527 -33.34 -14.33 1.92
CA ARG A 527 -33.81 -12.99 1.55
C ARG A 527 -33.83 -12.00 2.72
N GLU A 528 -32.99 -12.22 3.72
CA GLU A 528 -32.77 -11.25 4.79
C GLU A 528 -31.82 -10.16 4.28
N ARG A 529 -31.99 -8.93 4.74
CA ARG A 529 -31.08 -7.82 4.39
C ARG A 529 -29.66 -8.13 4.88
N SER A 530 -28.65 -7.90 4.04
CA SER A 530 -27.26 -8.24 4.33
C SER A 530 -26.29 -7.50 3.42
N ASP A 531 -24.99 -7.73 3.58
CA ASP A 531 -23.96 -7.37 2.59
C ASP A 531 -23.67 -8.50 1.58
N GLY A 532 -24.55 -9.50 1.50
CA GLY A 532 -24.38 -10.72 0.69
C GLY A 532 -23.63 -11.86 1.39
N VAL A 533 -22.97 -11.59 2.52
CA VAL A 533 -22.23 -12.58 3.33
C VAL A 533 -22.76 -12.63 4.76
N VAL A 534 -22.82 -11.46 5.40
CA VAL A 534 -23.18 -11.25 6.80
C VAL A 534 -24.58 -10.62 6.88
N PRO A 535 -25.56 -11.30 7.49
CA PRO A 535 -26.88 -10.71 7.74
C PRO A 535 -26.78 -9.46 8.61
N VAL A 536 -27.66 -8.48 8.39
CA VAL A 536 -27.71 -7.25 9.21
C VAL A 536 -27.77 -7.57 10.70
N ASP A 537 -28.63 -8.48 11.14
CA ASP A 537 -28.76 -8.84 12.56
C ASP A 537 -27.51 -9.48 13.16
N SER A 538 -26.66 -10.07 12.31
CA SER A 538 -25.36 -10.60 12.75
C SER A 538 -24.28 -9.53 12.79
N ALA A 539 -24.36 -8.53 11.90
CA ALA A 539 -23.43 -7.41 11.86
C ALA A 539 -23.62 -6.40 13.00
N ARG A 540 -24.80 -6.41 13.63
CA ARG A 540 -25.12 -5.54 14.75
C ARG A 540 -24.67 -6.15 16.07
N THR A 541 -24.20 -5.30 16.98
CA THR A 541 -23.82 -5.70 18.34
C THR A 541 -24.33 -4.65 19.32
N PRO A 542 -24.90 -5.04 20.47
CA PRO A 542 -25.35 -4.08 21.47
C PRO A 542 -24.17 -3.29 22.07
N GLY A 543 -24.46 -2.10 22.61
CA GLY A 543 -23.48 -1.28 23.33
C GLY A 543 -22.55 -0.44 22.45
N VAL A 544 -22.83 -0.33 21.15
CA VAL A 544 -22.09 0.58 20.26
C VAL A 544 -22.56 2.03 20.40
N GLU A 545 -21.61 2.97 20.30
CA GLU A 545 -21.82 4.41 20.36
C GLU A 545 -22.42 4.96 19.05
N SER A 546 -22.15 4.31 17.91
CA SER A 546 -22.81 4.61 16.63
C SER A 546 -22.95 3.38 15.73
N GLU A 547 -24.02 3.36 14.94
CA GLU A 547 -24.26 2.41 13.85
C GLU A 547 -24.48 3.18 12.54
N LEU A 548 -23.81 2.79 11.45
CA LEU A 548 -24.06 3.28 10.09
C LEU A 548 -24.43 2.11 9.18
N PHE A 549 -25.46 2.28 8.35
CA PHE A 549 -25.83 1.32 7.31
C PHE A 549 -25.36 1.83 5.95
N VAL A 550 -24.61 1.02 5.21
CA VAL A 550 -24.00 1.39 3.92
C VAL A 550 -24.49 0.42 2.85
N ASP A 551 -24.97 0.94 1.73
CA ASP A 551 -25.53 0.13 0.63
C ASP A 551 -24.44 -0.48 -0.27
N GLU A 552 -23.63 -1.36 0.31
CA GLU A 552 -22.49 -2.01 -0.35
C GLU A 552 -22.47 -3.51 -0.03
N ASP A 553 -21.83 -4.29 -0.90
CA ASP A 553 -21.55 -5.70 -0.64
C ASP A 553 -20.39 -5.89 0.34
N HIS A 554 -20.19 -7.13 0.81
CA HIS A 554 -19.21 -7.44 1.84
C HIS A 554 -17.76 -7.15 1.44
N GLU A 555 -17.41 -7.34 0.16
CA GLU A 555 -16.05 -7.13 -0.33
C GLU A 555 -15.73 -5.64 -0.40
N ASP A 556 -16.69 -4.84 -0.83
CA ASP A 556 -16.50 -3.41 -1.08
C ASP A 556 -16.88 -2.51 0.10
N LEU A 557 -17.57 -3.03 1.11
CA LEU A 557 -18.01 -2.27 2.28
C LEU A 557 -16.89 -1.45 2.94
N HIS A 558 -15.71 -2.05 3.17
CA HIS A 558 -14.56 -1.34 3.78
C HIS A 558 -13.78 -0.45 2.80
N ARG A 559 -14.09 -0.55 1.50
CA ARG A 559 -13.50 0.26 0.42
C ARG A 559 -14.42 1.41 -0.02
N SER A 560 -15.64 1.46 0.52
CA SER A 560 -16.64 2.45 0.13
C SER A 560 -16.27 3.85 0.65
N PRO A 561 -16.45 4.91 -0.15
CA PRO A 561 -16.28 6.29 0.31
C PRO A 561 -17.20 6.67 1.49
N GLU A 562 -18.35 6.03 1.63
CA GLU A 562 -19.26 6.25 2.77
C GLU A 562 -18.67 5.70 4.06
N THR A 563 -18.19 4.46 4.04
CA THR A 563 -17.45 3.86 5.17
C THR A 563 -16.23 4.68 5.54
N ALA A 564 -15.45 5.15 4.55
CA ALA A 564 -14.27 5.98 4.81
C ALA A 564 -14.63 7.29 5.52
N ARG A 565 -15.71 7.98 5.10
CA ARG A 565 -16.19 9.19 5.77
C ARG A 565 -16.61 8.93 7.21
N GLU A 566 -17.25 7.80 7.48
CA GLU A 566 -17.66 7.43 8.85
C GLU A 566 -16.46 7.12 9.74
N VAL A 567 -15.48 6.37 9.24
CA VAL A 567 -14.24 6.12 9.97
C VAL A 567 -13.53 7.45 10.27
N VAL A 568 -13.41 8.35 9.29
CA VAL A 568 -12.83 9.70 9.49
C VAL A 568 -13.58 10.48 10.58
N ARG A 569 -14.92 10.46 10.58
CA ARG A 569 -15.75 11.09 11.61
C ARG A 569 -15.47 10.50 13.00
N ILE A 570 -15.38 9.17 13.09
CA ILE A 570 -15.08 8.44 14.33
C ILE A 570 -13.68 8.79 14.84
N LEU A 571 -12.68 8.90 13.97
CA LEU A 571 -11.30 9.26 14.34
C LEU A 571 -11.21 10.70 14.86
N ARG A 572 -11.86 11.66 14.17
CA ARG A 572 -11.95 13.05 14.68
C ARG A 572 -12.59 13.12 16.06
N ARG A 573 -13.67 12.36 16.28
CA ARG A 573 -14.31 12.28 17.60
C ARG A 573 -13.36 11.73 18.66
N HIS A 574 -12.56 10.73 18.33
CA HIS A 574 -11.56 10.17 19.24
C HIS A 574 -10.51 11.21 19.65
N LEU A 575 -10.01 12.01 18.70
CA LEU A 575 -9.07 13.10 18.99
C LEU A 575 -9.65 14.16 19.94
N GLN A 576 -10.94 14.50 19.77
CA GLN A 576 -11.63 15.43 20.67
C GLN A 576 -11.68 14.89 22.10
N VAL A 577 -12.02 13.60 22.27
CA VAL A 577 -12.07 12.95 23.60
C VAL A 577 -10.69 12.88 24.25
N CYS A 578 -9.65 12.55 23.48
CA CYS A 578 -8.27 12.52 23.97
C CYS A 578 -7.83 13.91 24.48
N SER A 579 -8.15 14.96 23.72
CA SER A 579 -7.76 16.34 24.06
C SER A 579 -8.47 16.84 25.34
N LEU A 580 -9.76 16.52 25.51
CA LEU A 580 -10.49 16.85 26.74
C LEU A 580 -9.93 16.13 27.96
N THR A 581 -9.49 14.89 27.80
CA THR A 581 -8.91 14.09 28.88
C THR A 581 -7.56 14.66 29.33
N ALA A 582 -6.73 15.14 28.38
CA ALA A 582 -5.45 15.78 28.68
C ALA A 582 -5.63 17.07 29.51
N ILE A 583 -6.57 17.95 29.11
CA ILE A 583 -6.87 19.21 29.83
C ILE A 583 -7.35 18.93 31.28
N GLY A 584 -8.12 17.87 31.47
CA GLY A 584 -8.60 17.46 32.80
C GLY A 584 -7.51 16.90 33.73
N GLN A 585 -6.36 16.48 33.19
CA GLN A 585 -5.22 16.02 33.98
C GLN A 585 -4.22 17.13 34.30
N GLU A 586 -4.08 18.16 33.46
CA GLU A 586 -3.23 19.33 33.73
C GLU A 586 -3.85 20.33 34.74
N SER A 587 -5.17 20.25 34.95
CA SER A 587 -5.92 21.12 35.88
C SER A 587 -6.05 20.55 37.31
N ARG A 588 -5.41 19.43 37.60
CA ARG A 588 -5.30 18.80 38.93
C ARG A 588 -3.84 18.78 39.35
#